data_AF-A0A1B9MEH3-F1
#
_entry.id   AF-A0A1B9MEH3-F1
#
_cell.length_a   1.000
_cell.length_b   1.000
_cell.length_c   1.000
_cell.angle_alpha   90.00
_cell.angle_beta   90.00
_cell.angle_gamma   90.00
#
_symmetry.space_group_name_H-M   'P 1'
#
loop_
_entity.id
_entity.type
_entity.pdbx_description
1 polymer ?
#
loop_
_entity_poly.entity_id
_entity_poly.type
_entity_poly.pdbx_seq_one_letter_code
_entity_poly.pdbx_strand_id
1 'polypeptide(L)'
;MSSNKVADKGVEGIVGKEADTQLVPDTFVSDVTTHNKQLGVINRKQGTISGAHNQDAFLESIEITGAKIVNPKYTDRQYPGLIEYEYQIPAIAGNGPNAGKVTGYKGVERKTTYDPAILSDAKVAEMSNKAAHQAKDYFQSNPTKNVYDIKVDGYWFRVTHDPKTNKINNAFLTMPPRSIR
;
A
#
# COMPACT_ATOMS: atom_id res chain seq x y z
N MET A 1 -46.91 34.55 -46.49
CA MET A 1 -45.62 35.28 -46.46
C MET A 1 -45.40 35.70 -45.01
N SER A 2 -44.29 35.47 -44.32
CA SER A 2 -42.97 35.01 -44.72
C SER A 2 -42.40 34.16 -43.59
N SER A 3 -41.73 33.09 -43.97
CA SER A 3 -40.93 32.23 -43.10
C SER A 3 -39.72 33.01 -42.57
N ASN A 4 -39.27 32.72 -41.35
CA ASN A 4 -37.84 32.78 -41.07
C ASN A 4 -37.41 31.66 -40.11
N LYS A 5 -36.68 30.74 -40.73
CA LYS A 5 -35.98 29.59 -40.18
C LYS A 5 -34.62 30.09 -39.71
N VAL A 6 -34.28 29.91 -38.43
CA VAL A 6 -32.90 30.08 -37.97
C VAL A 6 -32.45 28.79 -37.28
N ALA A 7 -31.70 28.04 -38.08
CA ALA A 7 -30.63 27.10 -37.77
C ALA A 7 -30.49 26.59 -36.33
N ASP A 8 -30.91 25.34 -36.18
CA ASP A 8 -30.31 24.32 -35.32
C ASP A 8 -28.78 24.31 -35.50
N LYS A 9 -28.06 24.56 -34.41
CA LYS A 9 -26.65 24.21 -34.28
C LYS A 9 -26.57 23.17 -33.17
N GLY A 10 -26.51 21.91 -33.61
CA GLY A 10 -26.23 20.77 -32.77
C GLY A 10 -25.00 21.04 -31.90
N VAL A 11 -25.21 21.00 -30.59
CA VAL A 11 -24.12 20.86 -29.62
C VAL A 11 -23.72 19.39 -29.73
N GLU A 12 -22.67 19.13 -30.51
CA GLU A 12 -21.98 17.84 -30.50
C GLU A 12 -21.62 17.52 -29.05
N GLY A 13 -22.16 16.40 -28.59
CA GLY A 13 -21.94 15.89 -27.26
C GLY A 13 -20.44 15.76 -27.02
N ILE A 14 -19.96 16.50 -26.02
CA ILE A 14 -18.78 16.08 -25.28
C ILE A 14 -19.22 14.78 -24.61
N VAL A 15 -18.94 13.65 -25.27
CA VAL A 15 -18.90 12.34 -24.61
C VAL A 15 -17.85 12.51 -23.51
N GLY A 16 -18.33 12.85 -22.32
CA GLY A 16 -17.54 12.71 -21.12
C GLY A 16 -17.03 11.29 -21.15
N LYS A 17 -15.71 11.11 -21.11
CA LYS A 17 -15.14 9.84 -20.70
C LYS A 17 -15.90 9.46 -19.44
N GLU A 18 -16.70 8.40 -19.51
CA GLU A 18 -17.23 7.77 -18.31
C GLU A 18 -16.00 7.48 -17.46
N ALA A 19 -15.81 8.29 -16.41
CA ALA A 19 -14.78 8.02 -15.44
C ALA A 19 -15.15 6.64 -14.90
N ASP A 20 -14.25 5.68 -15.07
CA ASP A 20 -14.36 4.37 -14.44
C ASP A 20 -14.66 4.59 -12.95
N THR A 21 -15.94 4.42 -12.59
CA THR A 21 -16.48 4.73 -11.27
C THR A 21 -16.12 3.64 -10.25
N GLN A 22 -15.39 2.62 -10.69
CA GLN A 22 -15.00 1.51 -9.85
C GLN A 22 -13.86 1.94 -8.91
N LEU A 23 -14.21 2.26 -7.66
CA LEU A 23 -13.24 2.62 -6.62
C LEU A 23 -12.23 1.49 -6.34
N VAL A 24 -12.64 0.23 -6.44
CA VAL A 24 -11.77 -0.94 -6.28
C VAL A 24 -11.59 -1.57 -7.66
N PRO A 25 -10.42 -1.46 -8.30
CA PRO A 25 -10.20 -2.00 -9.64
C PRO A 25 -10.40 -3.52 -9.72
N ASP A 26 -10.82 -4.04 -10.87
CA ASP A 26 -10.89 -5.49 -11.12
C ASP A 26 -9.54 -6.21 -10.93
N THR A 27 -8.42 -5.50 -11.14
CA THR A 27 -7.06 -6.03 -10.93
C THR A 27 -6.61 -6.00 -9.48
N PHE A 28 -7.42 -5.47 -8.55
CA PHE A 28 -6.99 -5.20 -7.18
C PHE A 28 -6.40 -6.44 -6.49
N VAL A 29 -7.04 -7.60 -6.65
CA VAL A 29 -6.59 -8.85 -6.02
C VAL A 29 -5.23 -9.30 -6.57
N SER A 30 -5.01 -9.23 -7.89
CA SER A 30 -3.70 -9.57 -8.47
C SER A 30 -2.62 -8.58 -8.06
N ASP A 31 -2.96 -7.30 -8.01
CA ASP A 31 -2.04 -6.22 -7.70
C ASP A 31 -1.59 -6.29 -6.23
N VAL A 32 -2.53 -6.47 -5.30
CA VAL A 32 -2.21 -6.60 -3.86
C VAL A 32 -1.44 -7.89 -3.57
N THR A 33 -1.78 -9.00 -4.24
CA THR A 33 -1.04 -10.26 -4.09
C THR A 33 0.41 -10.09 -4.55
N THR A 34 0.61 -9.45 -5.70
CA THR A 34 1.94 -9.15 -6.23
C THR A 34 2.71 -8.23 -5.28
N HIS A 35 2.07 -7.15 -4.81
CA HIS A 35 2.71 -6.18 -3.91
C HIS A 35 3.11 -6.80 -2.57
N ASN A 36 2.33 -7.76 -2.07
CA ASN A 36 2.63 -8.47 -0.84
C ASN A 36 3.83 -9.41 -1.00
N LYS A 37 3.96 -10.09 -2.15
CA LYS A 37 4.94 -11.17 -2.37
C LYS A 37 6.23 -10.74 -3.05
N GLN A 38 6.21 -9.61 -3.76
CA GLN A 38 7.40 -9.11 -4.45
C GLN A 38 8.52 -8.80 -3.46
N LEU A 39 9.75 -8.88 -3.94
CA LEU A 39 10.89 -8.30 -3.24
C LEU A 39 10.66 -6.81 -3.04
N GLY A 40 10.99 -6.37 -1.84
CA GLY A 40 10.77 -5.04 -1.38
C GLY A 40 11.69 -4.04 -2.06
N VAL A 41 11.13 -2.88 -2.43
CA VAL A 41 11.87 -1.84 -3.13
C VAL A 41 12.26 -0.75 -2.14
N ILE A 42 13.56 -0.41 -2.08
CA ILE A 42 14.05 0.67 -1.23
C ILE A 42 13.48 2.02 -1.70
N ASN A 43 12.75 2.70 -0.83
CA ASN A 43 12.49 4.12 -0.94
C ASN A 43 13.60 4.91 -0.25
N ARG A 44 14.63 5.30 -0.99
CA ARG A 44 15.79 6.04 -0.44
C ARG A 44 15.39 7.37 0.18
N LYS A 45 14.34 8.03 -0.32
CA LYS A 45 13.89 9.31 0.22
C LYS A 45 13.26 9.12 1.60
N GLN A 46 12.35 8.16 1.72
CA GLN A 46 11.60 7.90 2.95
C GLN A 46 12.36 7.04 3.97
N GLY A 47 13.39 6.30 3.56
CA GLY A 47 14.09 5.39 4.46
C GLY A 47 13.45 4.02 4.61
N THR A 48 12.46 3.69 3.79
CA THR A 48 11.61 2.50 3.93
C THR A 48 11.83 1.48 2.82
N ILE A 49 11.26 0.28 3.00
CA ILE A 49 11.10 -0.75 1.98
C ILE A 49 9.60 -0.84 1.63
N SER A 50 9.25 -0.65 0.36
CA SER A 50 7.87 -0.74 -0.17
C SER A 50 7.53 -2.18 -0.56
N GLY A 51 6.27 -2.60 -0.44
CA GLY A 51 5.84 -3.99 -0.68
C GLY A 51 6.40 -4.98 0.34
N ALA A 52 6.52 -6.25 -0.05
CA ALA A 52 7.07 -7.33 0.78
C ALA A 52 6.38 -7.44 2.14
N HIS A 53 5.06 -7.67 2.12
CA HIS A 53 4.29 -7.95 3.33
C HIS A 53 4.25 -9.45 3.65
N ASN A 54 4.58 -10.32 2.70
CA ASN A 54 4.94 -11.70 2.98
C ASN A 54 6.28 -11.73 3.73
N GLN A 55 6.39 -12.51 4.81
CA GLN A 55 7.58 -12.56 5.66
C GLN A 55 8.84 -12.96 4.90
N ASP A 56 8.78 -14.02 4.09
CA ASP A 56 9.95 -14.54 3.38
C ASP A 56 10.48 -13.50 2.39
N ALA A 57 9.57 -12.89 1.64
CA ALA A 57 9.90 -11.80 0.72
C ALA A 57 10.56 -10.62 1.46
N PHE A 58 10.07 -10.26 2.65
CA PHE A 58 10.66 -9.16 3.43
C PHE A 58 12.05 -9.51 3.95
N LEU A 59 12.25 -10.71 4.50
CA LEU A 59 13.56 -11.13 5.01
C LEU A 59 14.58 -11.23 3.88
N GLU A 60 14.21 -11.77 2.73
CA GLU A 60 15.05 -11.75 1.53
C GLU A 60 15.37 -10.31 1.11
N SER A 61 14.37 -9.41 1.16
CA SER A 61 14.58 -7.98 0.89
C SER A 61 15.61 -7.36 1.83
N ILE A 62 15.60 -7.72 3.12
CA ILE A 62 16.59 -7.23 4.09
C ILE A 62 18.00 -7.63 3.65
N GLU A 63 18.18 -8.90 3.27
CA GLU A 63 19.48 -9.44 2.85
C GLU A 63 19.99 -8.78 1.55
N ILE A 64 19.19 -8.77 0.49
CA ILE A 64 19.63 -8.27 -0.84
C ILE A 64 19.89 -6.76 -0.83
N THR A 65 19.20 -6.01 0.05
CA THR A 65 19.33 -4.55 0.12
C THR A 65 20.45 -4.09 1.05
N GLY A 66 21.03 -5.00 1.82
CA GLY A 66 21.95 -4.68 2.92
C GLY A 66 21.27 -3.92 4.07
N ALA A 67 19.94 -3.95 4.13
CA ALA A 67 19.22 -3.47 5.30
C ALA A 67 19.47 -4.39 6.49
N LYS A 68 19.09 -3.95 7.68
CA LYS A 68 19.25 -4.74 8.90
C LYS A 68 18.05 -4.61 9.81
N ILE A 69 17.70 -5.71 10.45
CA ILE A 69 16.77 -5.73 11.59
C ILE A 69 17.54 -5.27 12.82
N VAL A 70 16.99 -4.33 13.58
CA VAL A 70 17.71 -3.67 14.68
C VAL A 70 17.21 -4.02 16.07
N ASN A 71 16.03 -4.61 16.18
CA ASN A 71 15.42 -5.06 17.43
C ASN A 71 14.78 -6.44 17.26
N PRO A 72 14.54 -7.17 18.38
CA PRO A 72 13.80 -8.42 18.32
C PRO A 72 12.45 -8.24 17.62
N LYS A 73 12.07 -9.21 16.78
CA LYS A 73 10.76 -9.22 16.14
C LYS A 73 9.66 -9.20 17.20
N TYR A 74 8.57 -8.50 16.90
CA TYR A 74 7.38 -8.46 17.74
C TYR A 74 6.26 -9.30 17.14
N THR A 75 5.56 -10.04 18.00
CA THR A 75 4.36 -10.80 17.68
C THR A 75 3.33 -10.59 18.78
N ASP A 76 2.05 -10.66 18.44
CA ASP A 76 0.94 -10.57 19.39
C ASP A 76 0.02 -11.79 19.22
N ARG A 77 -0.33 -12.43 20.34
CA ARG A 77 -1.22 -13.60 20.35
C ARG A 77 -2.63 -13.28 19.85
N GLN A 78 -3.06 -12.02 19.93
CA GLN A 78 -4.33 -11.56 19.36
C GLN A 78 -4.32 -11.50 17.84
N TYR A 79 -3.14 -11.44 17.22
CA TYR A 79 -2.96 -11.33 15.78
C TYR A 79 -2.03 -12.44 15.28
N PRO A 80 -2.44 -13.72 15.37
CA PRO A 80 -1.61 -14.84 14.99
C PRO A 80 -1.19 -14.74 13.51
N GLY A 81 0.06 -15.06 13.24
CA GLY A 81 0.65 -14.93 11.90
C GLY A 81 1.19 -13.54 11.57
N LEU A 82 0.89 -12.48 12.34
CA LEU A 82 1.54 -11.18 12.14
C LEU A 82 2.87 -11.08 12.88
N ILE A 83 3.85 -10.53 12.18
CA ILE A 83 5.19 -10.29 12.70
C ILE A 83 5.57 -8.87 12.35
N GLU A 84 6.09 -8.14 13.32
CA GLU A 84 6.56 -6.79 13.10
C GLU A 84 8.06 -6.68 13.35
N TYR A 85 8.73 -6.08 12.39
CA TYR A 85 10.16 -5.86 12.38
C TYR A 85 10.46 -4.38 12.50
N GLU A 86 11.48 -4.07 13.30
CA GLU A 86 12.16 -2.77 13.26
C GLU A 86 13.45 -2.94 12.47
N TYR A 87 13.62 -2.11 11.43
CA TYR A 87 14.73 -2.22 10.50
C TYR A 87 15.31 -0.86 10.12
N GLN A 88 16.49 -0.87 9.55
CA GLN A 88 17.11 0.31 8.94
C GLN A 88 17.64 -0.06 7.56
N ILE A 89 17.55 0.87 6.62
CA ILE A 89 18.20 0.74 5.31
C ILE A 89 19.55 1.47 5.27
N PRO A 90 20.49 1.05 4.41
CA PRO A 90 21.78 1.74 4.26
C PRO A 90 21.63 3.18 3.80
N ALA A 91 22.38 4.09 4.42
CA ALA A 91 22.62 5.42 3.90
C ALA A 91 23.76 5.36 2.87
N ILE A 92 23.48 5.79 1.65
CA ILE A 92 24.47 5.82 0.56
C ILE A 92 24.92 7.26 0.35
N ALA A 93 26.23 7.49 0.30
CA ALA A 93 26.77 8.80 -0.05
C ALA A 93 26.38 9.16 -1.49
N GLY A 94 25.77 10.33 -1.67
CA GLY A 94 25.35 10.79 -2.99
C GLY A 94 26.50 11.32 -3.85
N ASN A 95 27.52 11.93 -3.22
CA ASN A 95 28.59 12.67 -3.90
C ASN A 95 29.97 12.45 -3.24
N GLY A 96 31.02 12.90 -3.91
CA GLY A 96 32.39 12.91 -3.41
C GLY A 96 33.13 11.56 -3.57
N PRO A 97 34.33 11.41 -2.99
CA PRO A 97 35.17 10.22 -3.16
C PRO A 97 34.54 8.89 -2.68
N ASN A 98 33.45 8.98 -1.90
CA ASN A 98 32.71 7.84 -1.38
C ASN A 98 31.32 7.70 -2.01
N ALA A 99 31.01 8.41 -3.10
CA ALA A 99 29.74 8.29 -3.80
C ALA A 99 29.42 6.81 -4.11
N GLY A 100 28.19 6.39 -3.84
CA GLY A 100 27.75 5.00 -4.00
C GLY A 100 28.10 4.06 -2.83
N LYS A 101 28.96 4.47 -1.88
CA LYS A 101 29.30 3.65 -0.71
C LYS A 101 28.30 3.84 0.44
N VAL A 102 28.13 2.79 1.23
CA VAL A 102 27.41 2.83 2.51
C VAL A 102 28.21 3.68 3.51
N THR A 103 27.61 4.72 4.06
CA THR A 103 28.21 5.59 5.08
C THR A 103 27.56 5.46 6.45
N GLY A 104 26.52 4.64 6.56
CA GLY A 104 25.76 4.42 7.78
C GLY A 104 24.39 3.83 7.47
N TYR A 105 23.43 4.05 8.36
CA TYR A 105 22.06 3.59 8.23
C TYR A 105 21.09 4.75 8.48
N LYS A 106 19.92 4.71 7.85
CA LYS A 106 18.83 5.67 8.08
C LYS A 106 18.11 5.38 9.40
N GLY A 107 17.14 6.24 9.74
CA GLY A 107 16.28 6.07 10.92
C GLY A 107 15.61 4.69 10.96
N VAL A 108 15.21 4.27 12.16
CA VAL A 108 14.51 3.01 12.37
C VAL A 108 13.11 3.12 11.81
N GLU A 109 12.74 2.15 10.98
CA GLU A 109 11.42 1.99 10.37
C GLU A 109 10.77 0.69 10.81
N ARG A 110 9.45 0.62 10.69
CA ARG A 110 8.64 -0.54 11.08
C ARG A 110 8.02 -1.20 9.85
N LYS A 111 7.99 -2.53 9.83
CA LYS A 111 7.25 -3.30 8.83
C LYS A 111 6.48 -4.42 9.49
N THR A 112 5.16 -4.45 9.23
CA THR A 112 4.33 -5.61 9.52
C THR A 112 4.33 -6.54 8.32
N THR A 113 4.66 -7.80 8.57
CA THR A 113 4.56 -8.91 7.63
C THR A 113 3.59 -9.96 8.17
N TYR A 114 3.18 -10.88 7.29
CA TYR A 114 2.49 -12.10 7.68
C TYR A 114 3.38 -13.32 7.42
N ASP A 115 3.29 -14.30 8.31
CA ASP A 115 3.86 -15.63 8.15
C ASP A 115 2.91 -16.47 7.25
N PRO A 116 3.34 -16.86 6.03
CA PRO A 116 2.50 -17.58 5.09
C PRO A 116 2.09 -18.99 5.56
N ALA A 117 2.78 -19.57 6.55
CA ALA A 117 2.40 -20.85 7.15
C ALA A 117 1.18 -20.74 8.07
N ILE A 118 0.88 -19.53 8.58
CA ILE A 118 -0.27 -19.26 9.44
C ILE A 118 -1.36 -18.49 8.68
N LEU A 119 -0.94 -17.50 7.89
CA LEU A 119 -1.80 -16.66 7.05
C LEU A 119 -1.36 -16.81 5.59
N SER A 120 -1.97 -17.76 4.87
CA SER A 120 -1.61 -18.00 3.47
C SER A 120 -1.81 -16.76 2.59
N ASP A 121 -1.03 -16.64 1.51
CA ASP A 121 -1.13 -15.53 0.55
C ASP A 121 -2.57 -15.34 0.05
N ALA A 122 -3.27 -16.43 -0.26
CA ALA A 122 -4.66 -16.39 -0.72
C ALA A 122 -5.60 -15.83 0.35
N LYS A 123 -5.40 -16.20 1.62
CA LYS A 123 -6.19 -15.68 2.73
C LYS A 123 -5.93 -14.18 2.93
N VAL A 124 -4.67 -13.77 2.85
CA VAL A 124 -4.32 -12.34 2.96
C VAL A 124 -4.91 -11.54 1.80
N ALA A 125 -4.84 -12.04 0.57
CA ALA A 125 -5.44 -11.37 -0.60
C ALA A 125 -6.96 -11.25 -0.49
N GLU A 126 -7.64 -12.30 0.00
CA GLU A 126 -9.09 -12.28 0.29
C GLU A 126 -9.43 -11.18 1.32
N MET A 127 -8.70 -11.13 2.43
CA MET A 127 -8.91 -10.12 3.47
C MET A 127 -8.57 -8.70 3.01
N SER A 128 -7.50 -8.52 2.23
CA SER A 128 -7.16 -7.26 1.59
C SER A 128 -8.29 -6.76 0.69
N ASN A 129 -8.88 -7.66 -0.12
CA ASN A 129 -10.01 -7.32 -0.99
C ASN A 129 -11.24 -6.91 -0.17
N LYS A 130 -11.57 -7.66 0.90
CA LYS A 130 -12.63 -7.28 1.84
C LYS A 130 -12.39 -5.91 2.45
N ALA A 131 -11.17 -5.61 2.90
CA ALA A 131 -10.80 -4.32 3.47
C ALA A 131 -10.98 -3.17 2.47
N ALA A 132 -10.53 -3.36 1.22
CA ALA A 132 -10.72 -2.39 0.16
C ALA A 132 -12.21 -2.12 -0.12
N HIS A 133 -13.04 -3.16 -0.24
CA HIS A 133 -14.47 -2.99 -0.46
C HIS A 133 -15.19 -2.32 0.71
N GLN A 134 -14.84 -2.65 1.95
CA GLN A 134 -15.41 -2.02 3.14
C GLN A 134 -14.98 -0.56 3.31
N ALA A 135 -13.82 -0.16 2.76
CA ALA A 135 -13.33 1.21 2.81
C ALA A 135 -13.98 2.15 1.77
N LYS A 136 -14.78 1.63 0.83
CA LYS A 136 -15.39 2.43 -0.26
C LYS A 136 -16.18 3.62 0.28
N ASP A 137 -17.11 3.39 1.20
CA ASP A 137 -17.99 4.43 1.73
C ASP A 137 -17.19 5.55 2.42
N TYR A 138 -16.11 5.17 3.12
CA TYR A 138 -15.19 6.13 3.73
C TYR A 138 -14.54 7.02 2.67
N PHE A 139 -13.92 6.45 1.62
CA PHE A 139 -13.24 7.24 0.61
C PHE A 139 -14.19 8.04 -0.28
N GLN A 140 -15.40 7.54 -0.54
CA GLN A 140 -16.46 8.31 -1.22
C GLN A 140 -16.86 9.55 -0.41
N SER A 141 -17.00 9.40 0.90
CA SER A 141 -17.33 10.51 1.81
C SER A 141 -16.13 11.43 2.09
N ASN A 142 -14.91 10.95 1.83
CA ASN A 142 -13.66 11.64 2.14
C ASN A 142 -12.69 11.60 0.95
N PRO A 143 -13.05 12.18 -0.21
CA PRO A 143 -12.30 11.98 -1.47
C PRO A 143 -10.87 12.53 -1.44
N THR A 144 -10.55 13.44 -0.52
CA THR A 144 -9.20 14.00 -0.34
C THR A 144 -8.31 13.18 0.58
N LYS A 145 -8.85 12.18 1.29
CA LYS A 145 -8.09 11.27 2.15
C LYS A 145 -7.51 10.14 1.30
N ASN A 146 -6.28 9.76 1.64
CA ASN A 146 -5.51 8.75 0.91
C ASN A 146 -5.23 7.48 1.74
N VAL A 147 -5.67 7.45 3.00
CA VAL A 147 -5.46 6.34 3.94
C VAL A 147 -6.69 6.16 4.82
N TYR A 148 -7.06 4.91 5.07
CA TYR A 148 -8.05 4.52 6.07
C TYR A 148 -7.63 3.21 6.73
N ASP A 149 -7.64 3.18 8.07
CA ASP A 149 -7.32 1.98 8.83
C ASP A 149 -8.64 1.30 9.25
N ILE A 150 -8.80 0.02 8.93
CA ILE A 150 -10.03 -0.77 9.16
C ILE A 150 -9.70 -2.16 9.70
N LYS A 151 -10.63 -2.75 10.45
CA LYS A 151 -10.51 -4.12 10.97
C LYS A 151 -11.33 -5.11 10.12
N VAL A 152 -10.69 -6.17 9.62
CA VAL A 152 -11.30 -7.24 8.83
C VAL A 152 -10.85 -8.59 9.36
N ASP A 153 -11.79 -9.51 9.56
CA ASP A 153 -11.54 -10.88 10.05
C ASP A 153 -10.65 -10.92 11.31
N GLY A 154 -10.72 -9.90 12.16
CA GLY A 154 -9.92 -9.79 13.39
C GLY A 154 -8.58 -9.05 13.25
N TYR A 155 -8.14 -8.72 12.03
CA TYR A 155 -6.86 -8.07 11.74
C TYR A 155 -7.03 -6.62 11.31
N TRP A 156 -6.02 -5.79 11.57
CA TRP A 156 -5.97 -4.42 11.09
C TRP A 156 -5.38 -4.35 9.68
N PHE A 157 -6.02 -3.55 8.84
CA PHE A 157 -5.59 -3.24 7.50
C PHE A 157 -5.43 -1.74 7.36
N ARG A 158 -4.36 -1.33 6.69
CA ARG A 158 -4.24 0.01 6.12
C ARG A 158 -4.64 -0.05 4.65
N VAL A 159 -5.74 0.63 4.31
CA VAL A 159 -6.21 0.77 2.93
C VAL A 159 -5.72 2.11 2.39
N THR A 160 -5.15 2.10 1.19
CA THR A 160 -4.67 3.32 0.53
C THR A 160 -5.50 3.65 -0.70
N HIS A 161 -5.70 4.94 -0.90
CA HIS A 161 -6.50 5.53 -1.96
C HIS A 161 -5.65 6.58 -2.67
N ASP A 162 -5.70 6.61 -4.00
CA ASP A 162 -5.11 7.70 -4.80
C ASP A 162 -6.19 8.76 -5.09
N PRO A 163 -6.14 9.95 -4.45
CA PRO A 163 -7.12 11.01 -4.68
C PRO A 163 -7.13 11.54 -6.12
N LYS A 164 -6.07 11.32 -6.91
CA LYS A 164 -6.00 11.77 -8.30
C LYS A 164 -6.80 10.87 -9.24
N THR A 165 -6.69 9.56 -9.04
CA THR A 165 -7.42 8.58 -9.84
C THR A 165 -8.75 8.18 -9.21
N ASN A 166 -8.98 8.56 -7.95
CA ASN A 166 -10.10 8.17 -7.12
C ASN A 166 -10.25 6.63 -6.98
N LYS A 167 -9.11 5.94 -6.89
CA LYS A 167 -9.04 4.47 -6.82
C LYS A 167 -8.32 4.02 -5.56
N ILE A 168 -8.87 3.01 -4.91
CA ILE A 168 -8.19 2.23 -3.89
C ILE A 168 -7.10 1.42 -4.61
N ASN A 169 -5.86 1.61 -4.18
CA ASN A 169 -4.68 1.07 -4.86
C ASN A 169 -3.91 0.05 -4.00
N ASN A 170 -4.24 -0.09 -2.73
CA ASN A 170 -3.66 -1.13 -1.87
C ASN A 170 -4.51 -1.37 -0.60
N ALA A 171 -4.35 -2.53 0.00
CA ALA A 171 -4.77 -2.83 1.36
C ALA A 171 -3.85 -3.89 1.98
N PHE A 172 -3.17 -3.55 3.05
CA PHE A 172 -2.17 -4.45 3.66
C PHE A 172 -2.30 -4.53 5.17
N LEU A 173 -1.90 -5.68 5.71
CA LEU A 173 -1.92 -5.97 7.15
C LEU A 173 -1.01 -5.02 7.92
N THR A 174 -1.49 -4.55 9.07
CA THR A 174 -0.72 -3.73 10.01
C THR A 174 -0.90 -4.27 11.42
N MET A 175 0.14 -4.13 12.25
CA MET A 175 -0.05 -4.19 13.70
C MET A 175 -0.82 -2.93 14.14
N PRO A 176 -1.71 -3.03 15.14
CA PRO A 176 -2.40 -1.86 15.66
C PRO A 176 -1.41 -0.82 16.19
N PRO A 177 -1.72 0.49 16.08
CA PRO A 177 -0.94 1.53 16.73
C PRO A 177 -0.86 1.24 18.23
N ARG A 178 0.36 1.10 18.74
CA ARG A 178 0.58 0.96 20.18
C ARG A 178 0.63 2.36 20.77
N SER A 179 -0.17 2.60 21.80
CA SER A 179 0.05 3.76 22.67
C SER A 179 1.50 3.68 23.16
N ILE A 180 2.30 4.69 22.87
CA ILE A 180 3.60 4.87 23.52
C ILE A 180 3.27 4.99 25.01
N ARG A 181 3.71 4.02 25.80
CA ARG A 181 3.67 4.13 27.27
C ARG A 181 4.87 4.94 27.73
#